data_AF-A0A816HPW0-F1
#
_entry.id   AF-A0A816HPW0-F1
#
_cell.length_a   1.000
_cell.length_b   1.000
_cell.length_c   1.000
_cell.angle_alpha   90.00
_cell.angle_beta   90.00
_cell.angle_gamma   90.00
#
_symmetry.space_group_name_H-M   'P 1'
#
loop_
_entity.id
_entity.type
_entity.pdbx_description
1 polymer ?
#
loop_
_entity_poly.entity_id
_entity_poly.type
_entity_poly.pdbx_seq_one_letter_code
_entity_poly.pdbx_strand_id
1 'polypeptide(L)'
;RIYPSFTEIREKFNAPQNFKMYFPREVFDQIVNGSLCVEGISVQSQNSVTKANNLENQTVYLRRPREDPIECIVIRPNDLLLKCVKTGRFIRANQSELEYVNIPEEEGQEVTFALKEPGEAILSYLIHGITWTPR
;
A
#
# COMPACT_ATOMS: atom_id res chain seq x y z
N ARG A 1 -4.49 -7.75 21.37
CA ARG A 1 -3.87 -8.55 22.45
C ARG A 1 -2.46 -8.91 22.05
N ILE A 2 -1.49 -8.96 22.97
CA ILE A 2 -0.08 -9.25 22.64
C ILE A 2 0.26 -10.66 23.15
N TYR A 3 0.84 -11.48 22.28
CA TYR A 3 1.33 -12.82 22.56
C TYR A 3 2.84 -12.90 22.24
N PRO A 4 3.57 -13.91 22.74
CA PRO A 4 5.03 -14.00 22.53
C PRO A 4 5.46 -14.02 21.06
N SER A 5 4.65 -14.58 20.16
CA SER A 5 4.98 -14.74 18.73
C SER A 5 4.11 -13.91 17.78
N PHE A 6 3.03 -13.30 18.27
CA PHE A 6 2.11 -12.52 17.44
C PHE A 6 1.33 -11.50 18.27
N THR A 7 0.81 -10.47 17.61
CA THR A 7 -0.16 -9.55 18.19
C THR A 7 -1.48 -9.69 17.46
N GLU A 8 -2.57 -9.82 18.20
CA GLU A 8 -3.93 -9.83 17.68
C GLU A 8 -4.46 -8.40 17.65
N ILE A 9 -4.80 -7.90 16.46
CA ILE A 9 -5.54 -6.66 16.28
C ILE A 9 -7.03 -7.00 16.26
N ARG A 10 -7.82 -6.19 16.97
CA ARG A 10 -9.28 -6.28 16.97
C ARG A 10 -9.86 -4.87 16.95
N GLU A 11 -10.61 -4.55 15.92
CA GLU A 11 -11.20 -3.24 15.73
C GLU A 11 -12.70 -3.37 15.52
N LYS A 12 -13.48 -2.71 16.37
CA LYS A 12 -14.94 -2.67 16.23
C LYS A 12 -15.31 -1.56 15.27
N PHE A 13 -16.20 -1.85 14.32
CA PHE A 13 -16.69 -0.86 13.37
C PHE A 13 -18.10 -1.20 12.91
N ASN A 14 -18.81 -0.21 12.40
CA ASN A 14 -20.08 -0.42 11.73
C ASN A 14 -19.82 -0.69 10.24
N ALA A 15 -19.92 -1.94 9.84
CA ALA A 15 -19.57 -2.41 8.51
C ALA A 15 -20.74 -2.18 7.54
N PRO A 16 -20.53 -1.48 6.41
CA PRO A 16 -21.50 -1.52 5.32
C PRO A 16 -21.46 -2.89 4.64
N GLN A 17 -22.48 -3.19 3.83
CA GLN A 17 -22.61 -4.50 3.18
C GLN A 17 -21.40 -4.85 2.30
N ASN A 18 -20.81 -3.86 1.64
CA ASN A 18 -19.57 -4.01 0.89
C ASN A 18 -18.58 -2.95 1.38
N PHE A 19 -17.38 -3.38 1.76
CA PHE A 19 -16.32 -2.46 2.15
C PHE A 19 -14.95 -2.95 1.69
N LYS A 20 -14.01 -2.02 1.70
CA LYS A 20 -12.63 -2.23 1.29
C LYS A 20 -11.70 -1.80 2.40
N MET A 21 -10.60 -2.50 2.52
CA MET A 21 -9.49 -2.12 3.39
C MET A 21 -8.21 -2.16 2.60
N TYR A 22 -7.37 -1.16 2.83
CA TYR A 22 -6.05 -1.07 2.23
C TYR A 22 -5.00 -1.32 3.30
N PHE A 23 -4.07 -2.21 3.01
CA PHE A 23 -2.91 -2.49 3.84
C PHE A 23 -1.65 -2.11 3.06
N PRO A 24 -0.85 -1.14 3.53
CA PRO A 24 0.47 -0.90 2.97
C PRO A 24 1.28 -2.20 2.98
N ARG A 25 2.12 -2.41 1.96
CA ARG A 25 2.89 -3.66 1.80
C ARG A 25 3.66 -4.05 3.06
N GLU A 26 4.32 -3.11 3.71
CA GLU A 26 5.09 -3.33 4.94
C GLU A 26 4.24 -3.86 6.11
N VAL A 27 2.97 -3.45 6.17
CA VAL A 27 2.01 -3.91 7.17
C VAL A 27 1.45 -5.26 6.75
N PHE A 28 1.08 -5.42 5.48
CA PHE A 28 0.49 -6.65 4.96
C PHE A 28 1.46 -7.84 5.08
N ASP A 29 2.75 -7.63 4.82
CA ASP A 29 3.80 -8.65 4.96
C ASP A 29 3.97 -9.13 6.42
N GLN A 30 3.52 -8.34 7.40
CA GLN A 30 3.51 -8.73 8.81
C GLN A 30 2.25 -9.51 9.19
N ILE A 31 1.17 -9.46 8.41
CA ILE A 31 -0.07 -10.16 8.73
C ILE A 31 0.14 -11.67 8.56
N VAL A 32 -0.24 -12.44 9.57
CA VAL A 32 -0.22 -13.90 9.49
C VAL A 32 -1.24 -14.34 8.45
N ASN A 33 -0.78 -15.11 7.45
CA ASN A 33 -1.63 -15.55 6.36
C ASN A 33 -2.86 -16.30 6.88
N GLY A 34 -4.04 -15.97 6.34
CA GLY A 34 -5.31 -16.56 6.75
C GLY A 34 -5.88 -16.06 8.08
N SER A 35 -5.22 -15.12 8.77
CA SER A 35 -5.71 -14.59 10.05
C SER A 35 -6.73 -13.46 9.92
N LEU A 36 -6.80 -12.81 8.75
CA LEU A 36 -7.70 -11.68 8.50
C LEU A 36 -9.15 -12.15 8.40
N CYS A 37 -9.98 -11.76 9.37
CA CYS A 37 -11.38 -12.16 9.46
C CYS A 37 -12.28 -11.01 9.96
N VAL A 38 -13.57 -11.15 9.68
CA VAL A 38 -14.62 -10.27 10.19
C VAL A 38 -15.53 -11.11 11.09
N GLU A 39 -15.64 -10.72 12.35
CA GLU A 39 -16.49 -11.37 13.34
C GLU A 39 -17.79 -10.59 13.54
N GLY A 40 -18.85 -11.27 13.99
CA GLY A 40 -20.16 -10.69 14.27
C GLY A 40 -21.13 -10.74 13.08
N ILE A 41 -20.63 -10.74 11.85
CA ILE A 41 -21.44 -10.82 10.63
C ILE A 41 -20.85 -11.86 9.67
N SER A 42 -21.72 -12.65 9.04
CA SER A 42 -21.30 -13.62 8.04
C SER A 42 -20.74 -12.94 6.79
N VAL A 43 -19.48 -13.25 6.46
CA VAL A 43 -18.83 -12.85 5.21
C VAL A 43 -19.36 -13.73 4.07
N GLN A 44 -19.88 -13.11 3.02
CA GLN A 44 -20.32 -13.78 1.79
C GLN A 44 -19.14 -14.01 0.85
N SER A 45 -18.26 -13.03 0.69
CA SER A 45 -17.03 -13.17 -0.10
C SER A 45 -15.93 -12.25 0.42
N GLN A 46 -14.69 -12.69 0.21
CA GLN A 46 -13.48 -11.94 0.50
C GLN A 46 -12.55 -12.06 -0.70
N ASN A 47 -12.20 -10.92 -1.29
CA ASN A 47 -11.28 -10.85 -2.42
C ASN A 47 -10.10 -9.98 -2.06
N SER A 48 -8.92 -10.36 -2.50
CA SER A 48 -7.69 -9.63 -2.24
C SER A 48 -6.98 -9.33 -3.55
N VAL A 49 -6.61 -8.07 -3.76
CA VAL A 49 -5.92 -7.60 -4.97
C VAL A 49 -4.68 -6.82 -4.55
N THR A 50 -3.55 -7.18 -5.16
CA THR A 50 -2.32 -6.42 -4.98
C THR A 50 -2.43 -5.12 -5.78
N LYS A 51 -2.31 -4.00 -5.09
CA LYS A 51 -2.20 -2.68 -5.70
C LYS A 51 -0.72 -2.37 -5.90
N ALA A 52 -0.32 -2.29 -7.17
CA ALA A 52 0.98 -1.75 -7.53
C ALA A 52 1.02 -0.24 -7.26
N ASN A 53 2.20 0.29 -6.98
CA ASN A 53 2.42 1.73 -6.98
C ASN A 53 2.01 2.31 -8.35
N ASN A 54 1.26 3.41 -8.34
CA ASN A 54 0.78 4.08 -9.55
C ASN A 54 1.81 5.04 -10.19
N LEU A 55 3.08 4.97 -9.80
CA LEU A 55 4.13 5.90 -10.24
C LEU A 55 4.41 5.80 -11.75
N GLU A 56 4.18 4.64 -12.36
CA GLU A 56 4.37 4.47 -13.81
C GLU A 56 3.45 5.41 -14.60
N ASN A 57 3.99 6.06 -15.62
CA ASN A 57 3.34 7.07 -16.45
C ASN A 57 2.96 8.38 -15.73
N GLN A 58 3.39 8.60 -14.50
CA GLN A 58 3.18 9.90 -13.84
C GLN A 58 4.17 10.96 -14.30
N THR A 59 3.69 12.21 -14.33
CA THR A 59 4.53 13.38 -14.50
C THR A 59 5.21 13.72 -13.18
N VAL A 60 6.53 13.86 -13.23
CA VAL A 60 7.40 14.26 -12.12
C VAL A 60 8.34 15.37 -12.58
N TYR A 61 8.76 16.21 -11.65
CA TYR A 61 9.81 17.20 -11.91
C TYR A 61 11.14 16.69 -11.35
N LEU A 62 12.14 16.59 -12.21
CA LEU A 62 13.49 16.25 -11.81
C LEU A 62 14.22 17.54 -11.40
N ARG A 63 14.61 17.63 -10.12
CA ARG A 63 15.41 18.73 -9.57
C ARG A 63 16.84 18.28 -9.33
N ARG A 64 17.76 18.85 -10.10
CA ARG A 64 19.20 18.73 -9.84
C ARG A 64 19.71 19.96 -9.10
N PRO A 65 20.79 19.82 -8.31
CA PRO A 65 21.37 20.97 -7.63
C PRO A 65 21.74 22.05 -8.63
N ARG A 66 21.17 23.26 -8.47
CA ARG A 66 21.46 24.47 -9.27
C ARG A 66 21.01 24.42 -10.74
N GLU A 67 20.11 23.51 -11.11
CA GLU A 67 19.48 23.48 -12.43
C GLU A 67 17.97 23.74 -12.31
N ASP A 68 17.36 24.22 -13.40
CA ASP A 68 15.91 24.37 -13.47
C ASP A 68 15.22 22.99 -13.44
N PRO A 69 14.04 22.86 -12.80
CA PRO A 69 13.30 21.61 -12.79
C PRO A 69 12.96 21.12 -14.20
N ILE A 70 13.23 19.84 -14.46
CA ILE A 70 12.96 19.20 -15.75
C ILE A 70 11.70 18.37 -15.62
N GLU A 71 10.66 18.71 -16.38
CA GLU A 71 9.44 17.92 -16.46
C GLU A 71 9.69 16.59 -17.19
N CYS A 72 9.30 15.51 -16.55
CA CYS A 72 9.55 14.14 -16.98
C CYS A 72 8.35 13.24 -16.74
N ILE A 73 8.22 12.17 -17.52
CA ILE A 73 7.27 11.09 -17.30
C ILE A 73 8.02 9.87 -16.78
N VAL A 74 7.55 9.23 -15.71
CA VAL A 74 8.15 7.99 -15.22
C VAL A 74 7.78 6.84 -16.16
N ILE A 75 8.79 6.18 -16.72
CA ILE A 75 8.60 5.03 -17.62
C ILE A 75 8.82 3.72 -16.87
N ARG A 76 9.76 3.67 -15.94
CA ARG A 76 9.96 2.51 -15.07
C ARG A 76 10.16 2.96 -13.62
N PRO A 77 9.20 2.68 -12.73
CA PRO A 77 9.30 3.02 -11.31
C PRO A 77 10.49 2.34 -10.61
N ASN A 78 10.76 1.08 -10.92
CA ASN A 78 11.73 0.26 -10.18
C ASN A 78 13.18 0.77 -10.24
N ASP A 79 13.58 1.37 -11.36
CA ASP A 79 14.92 1.96 -11.55
C ASP A 79 14.88 3.46 -11.84
N LEU A 80 13.74 4.10 -11.57
CA LEU A 80 13.45 5.52 -11.81
C LEU A 80 13.93 6.00 -13.19
N LEU A 81 13.61 5.22 -14.22
CA LEU A 81 13.82 5.62 -15.60
C LEU A 81 12.71 6.59 -16.02
N LEU A 82 13.12 7.82 -16.32
CA LEU A 82 12.24 8.89 -16.74
C LEU A 82 12.41 9.20 -18.22
N LYS A 83 11.39 9.79 -18.83
CA LYS A 83 11.44 10.39 -20.17
C LYS A 83 11.17 11.89 -20.06
N CYS A 84 12.14 12.71 -20.41
CA CYS A 84 11.99 14.17 -20.44
C CYS A 84 10.93 14.55 -21.47
N VAL A 85 9.93 15.34 -21.06
CA VAL A 85 8.81 15.74 -21.94
C VAL A 85 9.30 16.60 -23.10
N LYS A 86 10.21 17.55 -22.82
CA LYS A 86 10.72 18.50 -23.84
C LYS A 86 11.64 17.87 -24.87
N THR A 87 12.54 16.98 -24.44
CA THR A 87 13.61 16.43 -25.32
C THR A 87 13.36 15.00 -25.76
N GLY A 88 12.41 14.29 -25.14
CA GLY A 88 12.16 12.87 -25.36
C GLY A 88 13.27 11.94 -24.87
N ARG A 89 14.33 12.47 -24.24
CA ARG A 89 15.47 11.69 -23.75
C ARG A 89 15.12 10.92 -22.50
N PHE A 90 15.71 9.74 -22.38
CA PHE A 90 15.62 8.94 -21.16
C PHE A 90 16.68 9.37 -20.16
N ILE A 91 16.27 9.54 -18.90
CA ILE A 91 17.12 10.02 -17.80
C ILE A 91 16.88 9.11 -16.61
N ARG A 92 17.95 8.62 -15.98
CA ARG A 92 17.85 7.99 -14.66
C ARG A 92 17.95 9.04 -13.58
N ALA A 93 17.08 8.93 -12.57
CA ALA A 93 17.02 9.83 -11.44
C ALA A 93 17.19 9.08 -10.13
N ASN A 94 17.57 9.78 -9.08
CA ASN A 94 17.48 9.29 -7.71
C ASN A 94 16.17 9.77 -7.08
N GLN A 95 15.66 9.04 -6.08
CA GLN A 95 14.40 9.38 -5.44
C GLN A 95 14.44 10.76 -4.75
N SER A 96 15.60 11.17 -4.23
CA SER A 96 15.83 12.49 -3.64
C SER A 96 15.80 13.66 -4.64
N GLU A 97 15.87 13.37 -5.94
CA GLU A 97 15.84 14.37 -7.01
C GLU A 97 14.43 14.56 -7.58
N LEU A 98 13.47 13.72 -7.19
CA LEU A 98 12.11 13.74 -7.70
C LEU A 98 11.21 14.63 -6.87
N GLU A 99 10.52 15.52 -7.55
CA GLU A 99 9.38 16.26 -7.04
C GLU A 99 8.12 15.72 -7.72
N TYR A 100 7.21 15.19 -6.90
CA TYR A 100 5.98 14.57 -7.37
C TYR A 100 4.87 15.62 -7.51
N VAL A 101 4.20 15.66 -8.66
CA VAL A 101 3.01 16.52 -8.86
C VAL A 101 1.83 15.99 -8.05
N ASN A 102 1.67 14.66 -8.04
CA ASN A 102 0.74 13.95 -7.20
C ASN A 102 1.53 12.93 -6.38
N ILE A 103 1.25 12.83 -5.09
CA ILE A 103 1.88 11.83 -4.23
C ILE A 103 1.49 10.44 -4.81
N PRO A 104 2.47 9.60 -5.17
CA PRO A 104 2.16 8.28 -5.69
C PRO A 104 1.43 7.44 -4.65
N GLU A 105 0.48 6.61 -5.10
CA GLU A 105 -0.14 5.60 -4.26
C GLU A 105 0.92 4.59 -3.85
N GLU A 106 0.95 4.27 -2.55
CA GLU A 106 1.83 3.23 -2.04
C GLU A 106 1.43 1.87 -2.62
N GLU A 107 2.41 0.97 -2.71
CA GLU A 107 2.14 -0.43 -3.02
C GLU A 107 1.53 -1.10 -1.78
N GLY A 108 0.55 -1.97 -1.98
CA GLY A 108 -0.08 -2.67 -0.88
C GLY A 108 -1.11 -3.69 -1.32
N GLN A 109 -1.90 -4.13 -0.36
CA GLN A 109 -2.97 -5.09 -0.59
C GLN A 109 -4.32 -4.43 -0.29
N GLU A 110 -5.21 -4.44 -1.28
CA GLU A 110 -6.61 -4.09 -1.08
C GLU A 110 -7.41 -5.38 -0.83
N VAL A 111 -8.13 -5.44 0.28
CA VAL A 111 -9.03 -6.54 0.63
C VAL A 111 -10.45 -6.03 0.59
N THR A 112 -11.27 -6.61 -0.28
CA THR A 112 -12.70 -6.31 -0.41
C THR A 112 -13.51 -7.39 0.30
N PHE A 113 -14.42 -6.97 1.17
CA PHE A 113 -15.37 -7.83 1.88
C PHE A 113 -16.78 -7.54 1.40
N ALA A 114 -17.52 -8.60 1.08
CA ALA A 114 -18.97 -8.57 0.95
C ALA A 114 -19.57 -9.33 2.13
N LEU A 115 -20.37 -8.64 2.93
CA LEU A 115 -21.11 -9.20 4.05
C LEU A 115 -22.52 -9.57 3.62
N LYS A 116 -23.15 -10.54 4.31
CA LYS A 116 -24.56 -10.86 4.08
C LYS A 116 -25.48 -9.68 4.40
N GLU A 117 -25.15 -8.91 5.43
CA GLU A 117 -25.89 -7.74 5.90
C GLU A 117 -24.93 -6.69 6.49
N PRO A 118 -25.29 -5.40 6.48
CA PRO A 118 -24.53 -4.38 7.19
C PRO A 118 -24.79 -4.43 8.71
N GLY A 119 -23.85 -3.93 9.52
CA GLY A 119 -24.04 -3.80 10.97
C GLY A 119 -22.75 -3.76 11.77
N GLU A 120 -22.86 -3.95 13.09
CA GLU A 120 -21.69 -4.01 13.98
C GLU A 120 -20.86 -5.26 13.71
N ALA A 121 -19.59 -5.05 13.38
CA ALA A 121 -18.63 -6.11 13.15
C ALA A 121 -17.31 -5.83 13.87
N ILE A 122 -16.51 -6.89 14.03
CA ILE A 122 -15.15 -6.79 14.57
C ILE A 122 -14.20 -7.29 13.48
N LEU A 123 -13.33 -6.41 13.01
CA LEU A 123 -12.20 -6.83 12.20
C LEU A 123 -11.15 -7.45 13.12
N SER A 124 -10.65 -8.64 12.79
CA SER A 124 -9.52 -9.23 13.50
C SER A 124 -8.46 -9.77 12.53
N TYR A 125 -7.19 -9.61 12.91
CA TYR A 125 -6.07 -10.23 12.24
C TYR A 125 -4.89 -10.35 13.20
N LEU A 126 -3.97 -11.26 12.88
CA LEU A 126 -2.73 -11.44 13.63
C LEU A 126 -1.59 -10.81 12.85
N ILE A 127 -0.70 -10.10 13.54
CA ILE A 127 0.59 -9.65 13.02
C ILE A 127 1.70 -10.44 13.70
N HIS A 128 2.74 -10.81 12.94
CA HIS A 128 3.93 -11.45 13.50
C HIS A 128 4.55 -10.55 14.57
N GLY A 129 4.94 -11.12 15.70
CA GLY A 129 5.63 -10.39 16.76
C GLY A 129 7.03 -9.97 16.30
N ILE A 130 7.48 -8.79 16.74
CA ILE A 130 8.87 -8.36 16.58
C ILE A 130 9.75 -9.37 17.32
N THR A 131 10.43 -10.26 16.58
CA THR A 131 11.39 -11.20 17.15
C THR A 131 12.69 -10.43 17.40
N TRP A 132 12.82 -9.83 18.58
CA TRP A 132 14.09 -9.24 18.97
C TRP A 132 15.06 -10.36 19.36
N THR A 133 16.09 -10.58 18.53
CA THR A 133 17.23 -11.44 18.89
C THR A 133 18.40 -10.52 19.25
N PRO A 134 18.91 -10.54 20.50
CA PRO A 134 20.17 -9.86 20.81
C PRO A 134 21.30 -10.47 19.96
N ARG A 135 22.14 -9.62 19.39
CA ARG A 135 23.44 -10.04 18.84
C ARG A 135 24.44 -10.27 19.96
#